data_AF-A5PCW2-F1
#
_entry.id   AF-A5PCW2-F1
#
_cell.length_a   1.000
_cell.length_b   1.000
_cell.length_c   1.000
_cell.angle_alpha   90.00
_cell.angle_beta   90.00
_cell.angle_gamma   90.00
#
_symmetry.space_group_name_H-M   'P 1'
#
loop_
_entity.id
_entity.type
_entity.pdbx_description
1 polymer ?
#
loop_
_entity_poly.entity_id
_entity_poly.type
_entity_poly.pdbx_seq_one_letter_code
_entity_poly.pdbx_strand_id
1 'polypeptide(L)'
;MLRRVALLAAVCSLAACADDPPAPEPVQTEIPEELKGVELPEVIAEDAGIGTPMEERTATIGLLNKRNNLSQDLELKPGEQRRVGDVIIRLRACERTAPWEMEKDEGAFVQVLVRERGSTSDFRRVFSGWLFKNKPSINVVEHPIYDVWVKSCAMEFPGEE
;
A
#
# COMPACT_ATOMS: atom_id res chain seq x y z
N MET A 1 48.13 -79.41 14.28
CA MET A 1 48.12 -79.09 12.84
C MET A 1 46.67 -78.92 12.41
N LEU A 2 46.34 -77.81 11.72
CA LEU A 2 45.09 -77.52 10.98
C LEU A 2 43.77 -77.51 11.82
N ARG A 3 42.77 -76.64 11.62
CA ARG A 3 42.50 -75.54 10.69
C ARG A 3 41.31 -74.74 11.28
N ARG A 4 41.29 -73.45 10.97
CA ARG A 4 40.34 -72.37 11.31
C ARG A 4 38.85 -72.72 11.18
N VAL A 5 37.98 -72.11 11.99
CA VAL A 5 36.82 -71.31 11.54
C VAL A 5 36.47 -70.27 12.62
N ALA A 6 36.37 -69.01 12.19
CA ALA A 6 35.96 -67.85 12.98
C ALA A 6 34.44 -67.69 12.95
N LEU A 7 33.83 -67.10 13.99
CA LEU A 7 32.54 -66.44 13.86
C LEU A 7 32.61 -65.05 14.51
N LEU A 8 32.33 -64.05 13.68
CA LEU A 8 32.42 -62.61 13.91
C LEU A 8 31.37 -62.11 14.91
N ALA A 9 31.77 -61.14 15.74
CA ALA A 9 30.88 -60.30 16.53
C ALA A 9 30.12 -59.33 15.62
N ALA A 10 28.78 -59.39 15.66
CA ALA A 10 27.90 -58.40 15.05
C ALA A 10 27.56 -57.32 16.06
N VAL A 11 28.27 -56.19 16.01
CA VAL A 11 27.86 -54.95 16.67
C VAL A 11 27.00 -54.19 15.67
N CYS A 12 25.67 -54.20 15.87
CA CYS A 12 24.74 -53.37 15.13
C CYS A 12 24.91 -51.91 15.55
N SER A 13 25.63 -51.13 14.75
CA SER A 13 25.57 -49.67 14.79
C SER A 13 24.26 -49.20 14.15
N LEU A 14 23.29 -48.81 14.99
CA LEU A 14 22.14 -48.02 14.58
C LEU A 14 22.63 -46.62 14.20
N ALA A 15 22.98 -46.42 12.93
CA ALA A 15 23.08 -45.09 12.34
C ALA A 15 21.66 -44.59 12.05
N ALA A 16 21.09 -43.81 12.96
CA ALA A 16 19.90 -43.01 12.69
C ALA A 16 20.30 -41.88 11.73
N CYS A 17 19.87 -41.93 10.47
CA CYS A 17 19.95 -40.82 9.54
C CYS A 17 18.97 -39.73 10.01
N ALA A 18 19.51 -38.63 10.52
CA ALA A 18 18.77 -37.39 10.72
C ALA A 18 18.79 -36.62 9.40
N ASP A 19 17.87 -36.94 8.50
CA ASP A 19 17.59 -36.11 7.32
C ASP A 19 16.16 -35.58 7.48
N ASP A 20 16.03 -34.41 8.08
CA ASP A 20 14.79 -33.64 8.00
C ASP A 20 14.55 -33.27 6.51
N PRO A 21 13.35 -33.51 5.96
CA PRO A 21 13.09 -33.22 4.55
C PRO A 21 13.28 -31.73 4.27
N PRO A 22 13.88 -31.36 3.13
CA PRO A 22 14.10 -29.97 2.78
C PRO A 22 12.76 -29.22 2.75
N ALA A 23 12.75 -28.00 3.28
CA ALA A 23 11.56 -27.17 3.29
C ALA A 23 11.05 -26.98 1.85
N PRO A 24 9.75 -27.14 1.59
CA PRO A 24 9.21 -27.00 0.24
C PRO A 24 9.39 -25.56 -0.24
N GLU A 25 10.14 -25.38 -1.33
CA GLU A 25 10.27 -24.10 -1.99
C GLU A 25 9.10 -23.88 -2.96
N PRO A 26 8.50 -22.67 -2.99
CA PRO A 26 7.41 -22.37 -3.91
C PRO A 26 7.92 -22.39 -5.37
N VAL A 27 7.39 -23.32 -6.16
CA VAL A 27 7.64 -23.38 -7.60
C VAL A 27 6.88 -22.24 -8.27
N GLN A 28 7.60 -21.27 -8.82
CA GLN A 28 7.00 -20.19 -9.60
C GLN A 28 6.60 -20.75 -10.97
N THR A 29 5.31 -20.83 -11.24
CA THR A 29 4.80 -21.16 -12.58
C THR A 29 4.81 -19.91 -13.44
N GLU A 30 5.33 -20.04 -14.65
CA GLU A 30 5.28 -18.95 -15.61
C GLU A 30 3.85 -18.67 -16.07
N ILE A 31 3.57 -17.40 -16.35
CA ILE A 31 2.31 -16.97 -16.95
C ILE A 31 2.28 -17.55 -18.38
N PRO A 32 1.23 -18.30 -18.78
CA PRO A 32 1.08 -18.80 -20.15
C PRO A 32 1.23 -17.70 -21.20
N GLU A 33 1.86 -18.01 -22.33
CA GLU A 33 2.18 -17.05 -23.39
C GLU A 33 0.92 -16.34 -23.93
N GLU A 34 -0.24 -17.02 -23.91
CA GLU A 34 -1.52 -16.48 -24.31
C GLU A 34 -2.00 -15.32 -23.42
N LEU A 35 -1.53 -15.26 -22.17
CA LEU A 35 -1.84 -14.19 -21.22
C LEU A 35 -0.77 -13.09 -21.19
N LYS A 36 0.40 -13.32 -21.79
CA LYS A 36 1.50 -12.34 -21.85
C LYS A 36 1.26 -11.21 -22.86
N GLY A 37 0.29 -11.38 -23.76
CA GLY A 37 0.08 -10.49 -24.92
C GLY A 37 -1.34 -9.94 -25.05
N VAL A 38 -2.10 -9.81 -23.95
CA VAL A 38 -3.31 -8.99 -24.01
C VAL A 38 -2.84 -7.54 -24.13
N GLU A 39 -2.80 -7.04 -25.36
CA GLU A 39 -2.72 -5.62 -25.61
C GLU A 39 -3.98 -5.01 -24.99
N LEU A 40 -3.80 -4.48 -23.78
CA LEU A 40 -4.84 -3.73 -23.13
C LEU A 40 -5.20 -2.62 -24.12
N PRO A 41 -6.48 -2.44 -24.47
CA PRO A 41 -6.86 -1.32 -25.31
C PRO A 41 -6.24 -0.06 -24.69
N GLU A 42 -5.64 0.79 -25.50
CA GLU A 42 -5.29 2.15 -25.06
C GLU A 42 -6.61 2.78 -24.62
N VAL A 43 -6.85 2.76 -23.31
CA VAL A 43 -7.93 3.51 -22.72
C VAL A 43 -7.49 4.95 -22.88
N ILE A 44 -7.93 5.58 -23.97
CA ILE A 44 -7.79 7.01 -24.16
C ILE A 44 -8.52 7.60 -22.95
N ALA A 45 -7.77 8.15 -22.00
CA ALA A 45 -8.29 8.65 -20.72
C ALA A 45 -9.39 9.71 -20.89
N GLU A 46 -9.54 10.22 -22.12
CA GLU A 46 -10.55 11.18 -22.55
C GLU A 46 -11.96 10.58 -22.62
N ASP A 47 -12.12 9.30 -22.98
CA ASP A 47 -13.45 8.71 -23.25
C ASP A 47 -14.13 8.06 -22.03
N ALA A 48 -13.42 7.94 -20.90
CA ALA A 48 -14.04 7.64 -19.61
C ALA A 48 -14.37 8.91 -18.79
N GLY A 49 -14.11 10.10 -19.35
CA GLY A 49 -14.10 11.45 -18.75
C GLY A 49 -15.42 11.95 -18.17
N ILE A 50 -16.03 11.16 -17.31
CA ILE A 50 -17.18 11.54 -16.50
C ILE A 50 -16.63 12.29 -15.29
N GLY A 51 -16.16 13.52 -15.51
CA GLY A 51 -15.75 14.47 -14.47
C GLY A 51 -14.37 15.10 -14.67
N THR A 52 -14.01 16.02 -13.76
CA THR A 52 -12.74 16.77 -13.82
C THR A 52 -11.53 15.82 -13.96
N PRO A 53 -10.58 16.08 -14.87
CA PRO A 53 -9.36 15.29 -15.02
C PRO A 53 -8.56 15.21 -13.71
N MET A 54 -7.92 14.07 -13.43
CA MET A 54 -7.22 13.82 -12.15
C MET A 54 -6.23 14.94 -11.79
N GLU A 55 -5.47 15.46 -12.75
CA GLU A 55 -4.45 16.49 -12.53
C GLU A 55 -5.03 17.86 -12.10
N GLU A 56 -6.30 18.11 -12.43
CA GLU A 56 -7.00 19.36 -12.13
C GLU A 56 -7.76 19.31 -10.80
N ARG A 57 -7.95 18.12 -10.24
CA ARG A 57 -8.65 17.92 -8.97
C ARG A 57 -7.84 18.49 -7.81
N THR A 58 -8.53 18.89 -6.75
CA THR A 58 -7.89 19.41 -5.53
C THR A 58 -8.42 18.69 -4.31
N ALA A 59 -7.54 18.04 -3.53
CA ALA A 59 -7.91 17.46 -2.25
C ALA A 59 -7.59 18.41 -1.10
N THR A 60 -8.49 18.51 -0.13
CA THR A 60 -8.22 19.12 1.16
C THR A 60 -7.94 18.02 2.16
N ILE A 61 -6.70 17.92 2.63
CA ILE A 61 -6.24 16.91 3.58
C ILE A 61 -6.11 17.54 4.96
N GLY A 62 -6.78 16.97 5.96
CA GLY A 62 -6.60 17.35 7.36
C GLY A 62 -5.36 16.69 7.94
N LEU A 63 -4.57 17.46 8.68
CA LEU A 63 -3.39 17.00 9.42
C LEU A 63 -3.49 17.49 10.87
N LEU A 64 -3.49 16.56 11.81
CA LEU A 64 -3.42 16.84 13.25
C LEU A 64 -2.10 16.36 13.83
N ASN A 65 -1.44 17.22 14.59
CA ASN A 65 -0.37 16.80 15.49
C ASN A 65 -0.94 16.58 16.90
N LYS A 66 -1.05 15.31 17.30
CA LYS A 66 -1.63 14.85 18.57
C LYS A 66 -0.82 15.32 19.79
N ARG A 67 0.46 15.71 19.63
CA ARG A 67 1.31 16.16 20.74
C ARG A 67 1.04 17.59 21.19
N ASN A 68 0.70 18.47 20.25
CA ASN A 68 0.48 19.89 20.52
C ASN A 68 -0.92 20.37 20.11
N ASN A 69 -1.79 19.44 19.69
CA ASN A 69 -3.17 19.68 19.27
C ASN A 69 -3.31 20.71 18.13
N LEU A 70 -2.29 20.84 17.27
CA LEU A 70 -2.31 21.75 16.15
C LEU A 70 -2.86 21.02 14.92
N SER A 71 -3.98 21.51 14.38
CA SER A 71 -4.62 21.02 13.16
C SER A 71 -4.41 22.00 12.01
N GLN A 72 -4.14 21.48 10.81
CA GLN A 72 -3.98 22.25 9.59
C GLN A 72 -4.67 21.53 8.43
N ASP A 73 -5.16 22.32 7.48
CA ASP A 73 -5.69 21.82 6.22
C ASP A 73 -4.64 22.03 5.13
N LEU A 74 -4.43 20.99 4.32
CA LEU A 74 -3.46 20.98 3.23
C LEU A 74 -4.22 20.80 1.93
N GLU A 75 -4.32 21.86 1.14
CA GLU A 75 -4.84 21.78 -0.23
C GLU A 75 -3.73 21.28 -1.17
N LEU A 76 -3.97 20.15 -1.82
CA LEU A 76 -3.00 19.47 -2.66
C LEU A 76 -3.66 19.05 -3.98
N LYS A 77 -2.94 19.20 -5.08
CA LYS A 77 -3.28 18.55 -6.35
C LYS A 77 -2.63 17.16 -6.44
N PRO A 78 -3.22 16.19 -7.16
CA PRO A 78 -2.58 14.91 -7.40
C PRO A 78 -1.16 15.07 -7.98
N GLY A 79 -0.19 14.38 -7.38
CA GLY A 79 1.24 14.53 -7.69
C GLY A 79 1.97 15.50 -6.76
N GLU A 80 1.26 16.38 -6.05
CA GLU A 80 1.88 17.30 -5.09
C GLU A 80 2.19 16.63 -3.75
N GLN A 81 3.11 17.28 -3.04
CA GLN A 81 3.45 16.92 -1.67
C GLN A 81 3.67 18.17 -0.82
N ARG A 82 3.38 18.06 0.47
CA ARG A 82 3.66 19.12 1.44
C ARG A 82 4.29 18.58 2.70
N ARG A 83 5.30 19.30 3.17
CA ARG A 83 6.00 19.01 4.43
C ARG A 83 5.49 19.95 5.52
N VAL A 84 5.16 19.37 6.66
CA VAL A 84 4.78 20.08 7.88
C VAL A 84 5.65 19.55 9.03
N GLY A 85 6.75 20.24 9.32
CA GLY A 85 7.71 19.79 10.34
C GLY A 85 8.35 18.43 10.01
N ASP A 86 7.97 17.40 10.78
CA ASP A 86 8.49 16.03 10.68
C ASP A 86 7.58 15.08 9.91
N VAL A 87 6.53 15.59 9.26
CA VAL A 87 5.66 14.80 8.38
C VAL A 87 5.63 15.38 6.97
N ILE A 88 5.60 14.49 5.97
CA ILE A 88 5.39 14.80 4.56
C ILE A 88 4.13 14.05 4.11
N ILE A 89 3.18 14.79 3.55
CA ILE A 89 1.96 14.27 2.96
C ILE A 89 2.11 14.35 1.44
N ARG A 90 1.96 13.23 0.74
CA ARG A 90 1.91 13.18 -0.72
C ARG A 90 0.52 12.77 -1.17
N LEU A 91 -0.05 13.53 -2.10
CA LEU A 91 -1.32 13.18 -2.73
C LEU A 91 -1.04 12.49 -4.06
N ARG A 92 -1.62 11.30 -4.28
CA ARG A 92 -1.48 10.58 -5.56
C ARG A 92 -2.73 10.64 -6.41
N ALA A 93 -3.89 10.62 -5.77
CA ALA A 93 -5.18 10.67 -6.44
C ALA A 93 -6.24 11.20 -5.46
N CYS A 94 -7.31 11.75 -6.01
CA CYS A 94 -8.47 12.22 -5.28
C CYS A 94 -9.70 11.94 -6.13
N GLU A 95 -10.75 11.38 -5.53
CA GLU A 95 -11.96 10.96 -6.24
C GLU A 95 -13.20 11.15 -5.36
N ARG A 96 -14.34 11.43 -5.98
CA ARG A 96 -15.66 11.25 -5.36
C ARG A 96 -16.58 10.49 -6.31
N THR A 97 -17.53 9.76 -5.77
CA THR A 97 -18.60 9.11 -6.55
C THR A 97 -19.48 10.13 -7.25
N ALA A 98 -20.04 9.76 -8.39
CA ALA A 98 -20.87 10.66 -9.19
C ALA A 98 -22.18 11.06 -8.46
N PRO A 99 -22.78 12.22 -8.77
CA PRO A 99 -24.03 12.68 -8.15
C PRO A 99 -25.23 11.74 -8.33
N TRP A 100 -25.28 10.91 -9.37
CA TRP A 100 -26.37 9.95 -9.62
C TRP A 100 -26.13 8.56 -9.02
N GLU A 101 -24.96 8.28 -8.43
CA GLU A 101 -24.71 7.00 -7.76
C GLU A 101 -25.37 6.97 -6.38
N MET A 102 -25.89 5.82 -5.97
CA MET A 102 -26.59 5.69 -4.68
C MET A 102 -25.64 5.81 -3.49
N GLU A 103 -24.47 5.17 -3.61
CA GLU A 103 -23.43 5.21 -2.59
C GLU A 103 -22.56 6.45 -2.81
N LYS A 104 -22.38 7.25 -1.76
CA LYS A 104 -21.61 8.49 -1.83
C LYS A 104 -20.28 8.30 -1.14
N ASP A 105 -19.22 8.05 -1.91
CA ASP A 105 -17.85 7.95 -1.41
C ASP A 105 -17.00 9.12 -1.88
N GLU A 106 -16.18 9.65 -0.98
CA GLU A 106 -15.24 10.73 -1.27
C GLU A 106 -13.92 10.41 -0.58
N GLY A 107 -12.83 10.35 -1.35
CA GLY A 107 -11.57 9.86 -0.83
C GLY A 107 -10.35 10.30 -1.63
N ALA A 108 -9.19 10.01 -1.07
CA ALA A 108 -7.91 10.30 -1.70
C ALA A 108 -6.87 9.24 -1.36
N PHE A 109 -6.01 8.94 -2.34
CA PHE A 109 -4.83 8.12 -2.13
C PHE A 109 -3.69 8.98 -1.59
N VAL A 110 -3.33 8.75 -0.34
CA VAL A 110 -2.34 9.54 0.38
C VAL A 110 -1.16 8.67 0.78
N GLN A 111 0.04 9.23 0.70
CA GLN A 111 1.24 8.66 1.30
C GLN A 111 1.73 9.57 2.41
N VAL A 112 1.90 9.00 3.60
CA VAL A 112 2.39 9.74 4.76
C VAL A 112 3.80 9.25 5.06
N LEU A 113 4.75 10.18 5.07
CA LEU A 113 6.13 9.92 5.47
C LEU A 113 6.44 10.72 6.72
N VAL A 114 7.05 10.07 7.71
CA VAL A 114 7.43 10.69 8.97
C VAL A 114 8.93 10.55 9.17
N ARG A 115 9.56 11.59 9.71
CA ARG A 115 10.99 11.58 10.02
C ARG A 115 11.30 10.52 11.07
N GLU A 116 12.35 9.74 10.83
CA GLU A 116 12.81 8.76 11.81
C GLU A 116 13.48 9.43 13.01
N ARG A 117 13.33 8.81 14.19
CA ARG A 117 13.95 9.32 15.42
C ARG A 117 15.47 9.14 15.31
N GLY A 118 16.22 10.20 15.58
CA GLY A 118 17.68 10.17 15.54
C GLY A 118 18.29 10.40 14.16
N SER A 119 17.49 10.51 13.10
CA SER A 119 17.93 10.99 11.79
C SER A 119 17.46 12.42 11.54
N THR A 120 18.28 13.21 10.86
CA THR A 120 17.93 14.59 10.48
C THR A 120 17.25 14.65 9.11
N SER A 121 17.53 13.69 8.22
CA SER A 121 17.09 13.70 6.82
C SER A 121 16.21 12.53 6.42
N ASP A 122 16.14 11.45 7.21
CA ASP A 122 15.48 10.22 6.77
C ASP A 122 13.99 10.24 7.09
N PHE A 123 13.18 10.07 6.04
CA PHE A 123 11.74 9.97 6.13
C PHE A 123 11.31 8.57 5.75
N ARG A 124 10.62 7.89 6.67
CA ARG A 124 10.01 6.58 6.41
C ARG A 124 8.55 6.75 6.08
N ARG A 125 8.11 6.05 5.05
CA ARG A 125 6.68 5.96 4.71
C ARG A 125 5.98 5.11 5.77
N VAL A 126 5.09 5.74 6.54
CA VAL A 126 4.29 5.08 7.59
C VAL A 126 2.92 4.66 7.06
N PHE A 127 2.44 5.29 5.99
CA PHE A 127 1.15 4.96 5.37
C PHE A 127 1.21 5.15 3.84
N SER A 128 0.46 4.31 3.12
CA SER A 128 0.23 4.42 1.69
C SER A 128 -1.08 3.73 1.35
N GLY A 129 -2.14 4.49 1.05
CA GLY A 129 -3.44 3.90 0.76
C GLY A 129 -4.52 4.95 0.53
N TRP A 130 -5.73 4.46 0.25
CA TRP A 130 -6.93 5.27 0.16
C TRP A 130 -7.45 5.63 1.54
N LEU A 131 -7.84 6.89 1.71
CA LEU A 131 -8.57 7.40 2.86
C LEU A 131 -9.93 7.90 2.39
N PHE A 132 -10.97 7.66 3.17
CA PHE A 132 -12.35 8.03 2.83
C PHE A 132 -12.90 9.01 3.87
N LYS A 133 -13.41 10.15 3.40
CA LYS A 133 -14.02 11.19 4.24
C LYS A 133 -15.28 10.68 4.94
N ASN A 134 -16.14 10.00 4.20
CA ASN A 134 -17.45 9.53 4.63
C ASN A 134 -17.39 8.15 5.32
N LYS A 135 -16.33 7.36 5.10
CA LYS A 135 -16.11 6.04 5.69
C LYS A 135 -14.71 5.89 6.31
N PRO A 136 -14.37 6.69 7.34
CA PRO A 136 -13.04 6.66 7.94
C PRO A 136 -12.66 5.30 8.54
N SER A 137 -13.64 4.46 8.89
CA SER A 137 -13.39 3.12 9.46
C SER A 137 -12.83 2.10 8.47
N ILE A 138 -12.88 2.35 7.15
CA ILE A 138 -12.35 1.42 6.14
C ILE A 138 -10.82 1.42 6.14
N ASN A 139 -10.20 2.58 6.31
CA ASN A 139 -8.75 2.71 6.32
C ASN A 139 -8.33 4.01 7.03
N VAL A 140 -7.36 3.91 7.95
CA VAL A 140 -6.93 5.01 8.83
C VAL A 140 -5.41 5.09 8.87
N VAL A 141 -4.88 6.30 8.99
CA VAL A 141 -3.45 6.50 9.26
C VAL A 141 -3.14 6.25 10.75
N GLU A 142 -2.62 5.06 11.03
CA GLU A 142 -2.22 4.69 12.39
C GLU A 142 -0.81 5.22 12.71
N HIS A 143 -0.73 6.41 13.32
CA HIS A 143 0.51 6.97 13.82
C HIS A 143 0.34 7.63 15.20
N PRO A 144 1.30 7.47 16.14
CA PRO A 144 1.16 7.98 17.52
C PRO A 144 1.16 9.51 17.62
N ILE A 145 1.75 10.22 16.65
CA ILE A 145 1.91 11.69 16.69
C ILE A 145 1.00 12.39 15.69
N TYR A 146 0.71 11.75 14.55
CA TYR A 146 0.06 12.41 13.43
C TYR A 146 -1.24 11.71 13.13
N ASP A 147 -2.30 12.49 12.93
CA ASP A 147 -3.53 12.02 12.30
C ASP A 147 -3.68 12.67 10.93
N VAL A 148 -4.10 11.90 9.94
CA VAL A 148 -4.25 12.38 8.56
C VAL A 148 -5.55 11.82 8.01
N TRP A 149 -6.42 12.71 7.52
CA TRP A 149 -7.72 12.34 6.97
C TRP A 149 -8.09 13.22 5.79
N VAL A 150 -9.05 12.76 5.00
CA VAL A 150 -9.57 13.51 3.83
C VAL A 150 -10.73 14.37 4.29
N LYS A 151 -10.70 15.66 3.96
CA LYS A 151 -11.81 16.59 4.21
C LYS A 151 -12.69 16.79 2.99
N SER A 152 -12.08 16.87 1.81
CA SER A 152 -12.81 17.00 0.55
C SER A 152 -11.95 16.69 -0.67
N CYS A 153 -12.62 16.38 -1.77
CA CYS A 153 -12.13 16.29 -3.13
C CYS A 153 -12.94 17.23 -4.02
N ALA A 154 -12.35 18.36 -4.38
CA ALA A 154 -12.93 19.30 -5.32
C ALA A 154 -12.75 18.76 -6.75
N MET A 155 -13.87 18.33 -7.33
CA MET A 155 -14.03 17.90 -8.72
C MET A 155 -15.51 17.96 -9.10
N GLU A 156 -15.80 18.05 -10.38
CA GLU A 156 -17.13 18.22 -10.96
C GLU A 156 -17.48 17.06 -11.89
N PHE A 157 -18.77 16.77 -12.04
CA PHE A 157 -19.29 15.82 -13.02
C PHE A 157 -20.14 16.54 -14.08
N PRO A 158 -20.19 16.03 -15.33
CA PRO A 158 -21.11 16.55 -16.33
C PRO A 158 -22.56 16.50 -15.84
N GLY A 159 -23.30 17.60 -15.93
CA GLY A 159 -24.73 17.67 -15.56
C GLY A 159 -25.02 18.03 -14.10
N GLU A 160 -24.04 18.55 -13.35
CA GLU A 160 -24.20 19.05 -11.97
C GLU A 160 -24.60 20.54 -11.87
N GLU A 161 -24.94 21.17 -13.00
CA GLU A 161 -25.41 22.57 -13.09
C GLU A 161 -26.80 22.80 -12.48
#